data_AF-A0A3S3R2Z1-F1
#
_entry.id   AF-A0A3S3R2Z1-F1
#
_cell.length_a   1.000
_cell.length_b   1.000
_cell.length_c   1.000
_cell.angle_alpha   90.00
_cell.angle_beta   90.00
_cell.angle_gamma   90.00
#
_symmetry.space_group_name_H-M   'P 1'
#
loop_
_entity.id
_entity.type
_entity.pdbx_description
1 polymer ?
#
loop_
_entity_poly.entity_id
_entity_poly.type
_entity_poly.pdbx_seq_one_letter_code
_entity_poly.pdbx_strand_id
1 'polypeptide(L)'
;MVSDAATNKARQSVAQSTAIAVQDATDNLRNLNTISTTAIGVALSQLLATGDPKYLEVIEQAQQIMAKGTDNFATLGEKAAMVAKQFE
;
A
#
# COMPACT_ATOMS: atom_id res chain seq x y z
N MET A 1 -2.53 -18.84 -38.02
CA MET A 1 -3.01 -17.76 -37.14
C MET A 1 -3.18 -18.27 -35.72
N VAL A 2 -2.10 -18.26 -34.94
CA VAL A 2 -2.17 -18.27 -33.47
C VAL A 2 -1.78 -16.88 -32.94
N SER A 3 -1.68 -15.86 -33.80
CA SER A 3 -0.74 -14.74 -33.64
C SER A 3 -1.30 -13.45 -33.01
N ASP A 4 -2.58 -13.12 -33.13
CA ASP A 4 -3.12 -11.86 -32.56
C ASP A 4 -4.10 -12.07 -31.43
N ALA A 5 -5.00 -13.06 -31.54
CA ALA A 5 -6.01 -13.30 -30.51
C ALA A 5 -5.40 -13.81 -29.19
N ALA A 6 -4.39 -14.69 -29.25
CA ALA A 6 -3.69 -15.18 -28.07
C ALA A 6 -2.87 -14.06 -27.40
N THR A 7 -2.16 -13.26 -28.21
CA THR A 7 -1.38 -12.10 -27.76
C THR A 7 -2.28 -11.04 -27.11
N ASN A 8 -3.42 -10.70 -27.72
CA ASN A 8 -4.36 -9.73 -27.16
C ASN A 8 -4.99 -10.21 -25.84
N LYS A 9 -5.33 -11.51 -25.73
CA LYS A 9 -5.79 -12.09 -24.46
C LYS A 9 -4.71 -12.04 -23.38
N ALA A 10 -3.46 -12.33 -23.74
CA ALA A 10 -2.35 -12.23 -22.79
C ALA A 10 -2.16 -10.80 -22.28
N ARG A 11 -2.15 -9.81 -23.18
CA ARG A 11 -2.09 -8.38 -22.83
C ARG A 11 -3.24 -7.95 -21.90
N GLN A 12 -4.48 -8.34 -22.25
CA GLN A 12 -5.65 -8.04 -21.41
C GLN A 12 -5.52 -8.68 -20.02
N SER A 13 -5.06 -9.93 -19.94
CA SER A 13 -4.86 -10.62 -18.67
C SER A 13 -3.80 -9.95 -17.81
N VAL A 14 -2.71 -9.46 -18.41
CA VAL A 14 -1.65 -8.74 -17.69
C VAL A 14 -2.13 -7.36 -17.24
N ALA A 15 -2.85 -6.63 -18.09
CA ALA A 15 -3.44 -5.35 -17.70
C ALA A 15 -4.39 -5.52 -16.52
N GLN A 16 -5.23 -6.56 -16.55
CA GLN A 16 -6.17 -6.85 -15.46
C GLN A 16 -5.44 -7.24 -14.16
N SER A 17 -4.46 -8.14 -14.20
CA SER A 17 -3.72 -8.55 -13.00
C SER A 17 -2.91 -7.39 -12.40
N THR A 18 -2.36 -6.53 -13.26
CA THR A 18 -1.65 -5.30 -12.85
C THR A 18 -2.60 -4.33 -12.16
N ALA A 19 -3.81 -4.13 -12.71
CA ALA A 19 -4.82 -3.28 -12.10
C ALA A 19 -5.27 -3.82 -10.73
N ILE A 20 -5.46 -5.14 -10.60
CA ILE A 20 -5.80 -5.78 -9.32
C ILE A 20 -4.67 -5.58 -8.30
N ALA A 21 -3.40 -5.78 -8.69
CA ALA A 21 -2.28 -5.59 -7.78
C ALA A 21 -2.19 -4.15 -7.25
N VAL A 22 -2.47 -3.14 -8.10
CA VAL A 22 -2.51 -1.73 -7.67
C VAL A 22 -3.69 -1.46 -6.73
N GLN A 23 -4.85 -2.07 -6.98
CA GLN A 23 -6.02 -1.98 -6.10
C GLN A 23 -5.72 -2.60 -4.73
N ASP A 24 -5.17 -3.82 -4.69
CA ASP A 24 -4.79 -4.51 -3.46
C ASP A 24 -3.78 -3.69 -2.64
N ALA A 25 -2.80 -3.08 -3.31
CA ALA A 25 -1.83 -2.21 -2.65
C ALA A 25 -2.47 -0.93 -2.09
N THR A 26 -3.42 -0.35 -2.82
CA THR A 26 -4.19 0.82 -2.37
C THR A 26 -5.01 0.48 -1.13
N ASP A 27 -5.67 -0.69 -1.13
CA ASP A 27 -6.47 -1.17 -0.01
C ASP A 27 -5.59 -1.48 1.21
N ASN A 28 -4.44 -2.10 0.99
CA ASN A 28 -3.45 -2.32 2.05
C ASN A 28 -2.99 -1.00 2.68
N LEU A 29 -2.63 0.00 1.88
CA LEU A 29 -2.23 1.33 2.37
C LEU A 29 -3.34 1.99 3.20
N ARG A 30 -4.60 1.92 2.73
CA ARG A 30 -5.75 2.46 3.48
C ARG A 30 -5.93 1.77 4.83
N ASN A 31 -5.78 0.44 4.86
CA ASN A 31 -5.89 -0.34 6.09
C ASN A 31 -4.77 -0.01 7.08
N LEU A 32 -3.52 0.06 6.61
CA LEU A 32 -2.38 0.45 7.43
C LEU A 32 -2.55 1.86 8.02
N ASN A 33 -2.99 2.82 7.21
CA ASN A 33 -3.25 4.19 7.67
C ASN A 33 -4.36 4.24 8.72
N THR A 34 -5.41 3.44 8.55
CA THR A 34 -6.52 3.37 9.53
C THR A 34 -6.02 2.83 10.87
N ILE A 35 -5.36 1.68 10.86
CA ILE A 35 -4.81 1.04 12.07
C ILE A 35 -3.81 1.97 12.76
N SER A 36 -2.89 2.57 12.00
CA SER A 36 -1.85 3.45 12.54
C SER A 36 -2.44 4.71 13.15
N THR A 37 -3.44 5.33 12.50
CA THR A 37 -4.12 6.52 13.05
C THR A 37 -4.89 6.17 14.33
N THR A 38 -5.54 5.01 14.39
CA THR A 38 -6.19 4.54 15.62
C THR A 38 -5.17 4.32 16.74
N ALA A 39 -4.03 3.68 16.45
CA ALA A 39 -2.97 3.45 17.43
C ALA A 39 -2.40 4.78 17.97
N ILE A 40 -2.15 5.75 17.08
CA ILE A 40 -1.72 7.10 17.45
C ILE A 40 -2.73 7.78 18.37
N GLY A 41 -4.02 7.72 18.03
CA GLY A 41 -5.08 8.33 18.84
C GLY A 41 -5.15 7.73 20.25
N VAL A 42 -5.06 6.40 20.38
CA VAL A 42 -5.05 5.72 21.69
C VAL A 42 -3.78 6.07 22.47
N ALA A 43 -2.60 6.00 21.85
CA ALA A 43 -1.34 6.33 22.50
C ALA A 43 -1.29 7.79 22.97
N LEU A 44 -1.77 8.72 22.14
CA LEU A 44 -1.87 10.14 22.50
C LEU A 44 -2.80 10.36 23.69
N SER A 45 -3.96 9.70 23.71
CA SER A 45 -4.89 9.76 24.84
C SER A 45 -4.22 9.29 26.15
N GLN A 46 -3.49 8.17 26.09
CA GLN A 46 -2.77 7.64 27.24
C GLN A 46 -1.61 8.54 27.68
N LEU A 47 -0.86 9.12 26.74
CA LEU A 47 0.19 10.10 27.04
C LEU A 47 -0.38 11.31 27.79
N LEU A 48 -1.50 11.86 27.32
CA LEU A 48 -2.14 13.02 27.97
C LEU A 48 -2.70 12.68 29.36
N ALA A 49 -3.24 11.47 29.53
CA ALA A 49 -3.84 11.04 30.79
C ALA A 49 -2.78 10.69 31.86
N THR A 50 -1.64 10.14 31.46
CA THR A 50 -0.65 9.57 32.39
C THR A 50 0.66 10.35 32.46
N GLY A 51 0.99 11.12 31.43
CA GLY A 51 2.30 11.74 31.25
C GLY A 51 3.43 10.74 30.94
N ASP A 52 3.14 9.46 30.75
CA ASP A 52 4.16 8.43 30.53
C ASP A 52 4.76 8.53 29.11
N PRO A 53 6.07 8.81 28.98
CA PRO A 53 6.68 9.03 27.68
C PRO A 53 6.75 7.78 26.79
N LYS A 54 6.52 6.56 27.31
CA LYS A 54 6.54 5.34 26.49
C LYS A 54 5.53 5.37 25.34
N TYR A 55 4.45 6.13 25.49
CA TYR A 55 3.44 6.27 24.45
C TYR A 55 3.95 7.05 23.22
N LEU A 56 5.03 7.83 23.36
CA LEU A 56 5.71 8.47 22.23
C LEU A 56 6.31 7.42 21.28
N GLU A 57 6.84 6.31 21.80
CA GLU A 57 7.39 5.23 20.98
C GLU A 57 6.30 4.57 20.13
N VAL A 58 5.11 4.36 20.69
CA VAL A 58 3.96 3.80 19.96
C VAL A 58 3.54 4.74 18.81
N ILE A 59 3.49 6.04 19.08
CA ILE A 59 3.18 7.06 18.07
C ILE A 59 4.21 7.02 16.94
N GLU A 60 5.51 6.99 17.29
CA GLU A 60 6.59 6.96 16.32
C GLU A 60 6.53 5.69 15.45
N GLN A 61 6.36 4.52 16.06
CA GLN A 61 6.24 3.26 15.32
C GLN A 61 5.04 3.25 14.37
N ALA A 62 3.90 3.78 14.80
CA ALA A 62 2.72 3.90 13.95
C ALA A 62 2.97 4.85 12.76
N GLN A 63 3.65 5.97 12.97
CA GLN A 63 4.06 6.88 11.89
C GLN A 63 5.03 6.20 10.90
N GLN A 64 5.96 5.39 11.40
CA GLN A 64 6.88 4.62 10.55
C GLN A 64 6.15 3.55 9.71
N ILE A 65 5.11 2.92 10.25
CA ILE A 65 4.27 1.97 9.50
C ILE A 65 3.58 2.69 8.32
N MET A 66 3.04 3.89 8.55
CA MET A 66 2.43 4.69 7.49
C MET A 66 3.43 5.05 6.39
N ALA A 67 4.62 5.53 6.77
CA ALA A 67 5.68 5.87 5.82
C ALA A 67 6.10 4.65 4.96
N LYS A 68 6.38 3.51 5.61
CA LYS A 68 6.70 2.26 4.91
C LYS A 68 5.56 1.78 4.01
N GLY A 69 4.31 1.96 4.43
CA GLY A 69 3.14 1.65 3.63
C GLY A 69 3.11 2.47 2.33
N THR A 70 3.39 3.77 2.41
CA THR A 70 3.49 4.66 1.26
C THR A 70 4.63 4.26 0.32
N ASP A 71 5.81 3.97 0.86
CA ASP A 71 6.97 3.53 0.06
C ASP A 71 6.70 2.21 -0.67
N ASN A 72 6.06 1.26 0.01
CA ASN A 72 5.65 -0.02 -0.58
C ASN A 72 4.63 0.18 -1.70
N PHE A 73 3.65 1.06 -1.50
CA PHE A 73 2.66 1.40 -2.52
C PHE A 73 3.31 2.04 -3.76
N ALA A 74 4.21 3.01 -3.55
CA ALA A 74 4.95 3.65 -4.64
C ALA A 74 5.79 2.65 -5.43
N THR A 75 6.57 1.81 -4.73
CA THR A 75 7.40 0.77 -5.34
C THR A 75 6.56 -0.21 -6.15
N LEU A 76 5.38 -0.61 -5.65
CA LEU A 76 4.48 -1.49 -6.38
C LEU A 76 3.89 -0.79 -7.60
N GLY A 77 3.49 0.48 -7.48
CA GLY A 77 2.98 1.27 -8.60
C GLY A 77 4.00 1.41 -9.74
N GLU A 78 5.27 1.64 -9.41
CA GLU A 78 6.36 1.67 -10.39
C GLU A 78 6.52 0.33 -11.12
N LYS A 79 6.56 -0.78 -10.36
CA LYS A 79 6.67 -2.13 -10.92
C LYS A 79 5.46 -2.47 -11.80
N ALA A 80 4.26 -2.09 -11.37
CA ALA A 80 3.02 -2.25 -12.13
C ALA A 80 3.07 -1.47 -13.46
N ALA A 81 3.55 -0.22 -13.43
CA ALA A 81 3.73 0.59 -14.65
C ALA A 81 4.77 0.00 -15.61
N MET A 82 5.86 -0.57 -15.07
CA MET A 82 6.85 -1.28 -15.88
C MET A 82 6.26 -2.51 -16.57
N VAL A 83 5.48 -3.32 -15.84
CA VAL A 83 4.78 -4.47 -16.41
C VAL A 83 3.78 -4.01 -17.48
N ALA A 84 2.97 -2.99 -17.22
CA ALA A 84 2.01 -2.48 -18.21
C ALA A 84 2.72 -2.09 -19.53
N LYS A 85 3.82 -1.33 -19.47
CA LYS A 85 4.61 -0.92 -20.65
C LYS A 85 5.20 -2.09 -21.44
N GLN A 86 5.53 -3.20 -20.79
CA GLN A 86 6.07 -4.38 -21.48
C GLN A 86 5.01 -5.12 -22.31
N PHE A 87 3.73 -4.85 -22.05
CA PHE A 87 2.60 -5.50 -22.71
C PHE A 87 1.75 -4.54 -23.55
N GLU A 88 2.21 -3.29 -23.74
CA GLU A 88 1.69 -2.37 -24.77
C GLU A 88 2.00 -2.88 -26.19
#